data_AF-A0A7S0BRC6-F1
#
_entry.id   AF-A0A7S0BRC6-F1
#
_cell.length_a   1.000
_cell.length_b   1.000
_cell.length_c   1.000
_cell.angle_alpha   90.00
_cell.angle_beta   90.00
_cell.angle_gamma   90.00
#
_symmetry.space_group_name_H-M   'P 1'
#
loop_
_entity.id
_entity.type
_entity.pdbx_description
1 polymer ?
#
loop_
_entity_poly.entity_id
_entity_poly.type
_entity_poly.pdbx_seq_one_letter_code
_entity_poly.pdbx_strand_id
1 'polypeptide(L)'
;MSTERASAVTFDMDGKPDGSGKDDVLVDADDTVFSSRTTILSMALPQGFSRQDLRSIKLPAPAPQFGNPSPLGLLGFALATMVGGAQKLGLDEEGGSFVSAVAMILGGVAQIIAGILCFYKNNTFSLTAFCGFGLHWFQAGLTLSLTLSGIYLPSSTYNGLAGVYYGLWTLFALVLTVATLRINKVMTFTLVHVVLVFAFDIGAQFQHWSERASGVFTVGATLGAVYLFAADLINELFGEPIIPLWPSEAHKDDFIAAKGYVPRVHYHKEATSSVVQ
;
A
#
# COMPACT_ATOMS: atom_id res chain seq x y z
N MET A 1 43.14 2.77 -39.91
CA MET A 1 42.05 3.00 -40.89
C MET A 1 40.83 2.30 -40.31
N SER A 2 39.70 2.93 -39.97
CA SER A 2 39.04 4.15 -40.48
C SER A 2 38.26 4.86 -39.35
N THR A 3 38.61 6.11 -39.03
CA THR A 3 37.73 7.32 -39.11
C THR A 3 36.25 7.14 -38.78
N GLU A 4 35.85 7.69 -37.62
CA GLU A 4 34.49 8.14 -37.31
C GLU A 4 33.92 8.99 -38.46
N ARG A 5 32.66 8.74 -38.81
CA ARG A 5 31.81 9.72 -39.47
C ARG A 5 30.51 9.85 -38.69
N ALA A 6 30.41 10.92 -37.91
CA ALA A 6 29.13 11.49 -37.54
C ALA A 6 28.49 12.04 -38.82
N SER A 7 27.37 11.46 -39.25
CA SER A 7 26.57 12.03 -40.33
C SER A 7 25.68 13.10 -39.73
N ALA A 8 26.02 14.36 -39.97
CA ALA A 8 25.19 15.50 -39.62
C ALA A 8 23.91 15.48 -40.47
N VAL A 9 22.76 15.63 -39.82
CA VAL A 9 21.49 15.90 -40.48
C VAL A 9 21.58 17.32 -41.04
N THR A 10 21.74 17.45 -42.35
CA THR A 10 21.75 18.75 -43.03
C THR A 10 20.31 19.22 -43.24
N PHE A 11 20.00 20.40 -42.72
CA PHE A 11 18.75 21.10 -42.96
C PHE A 11 18.95 22.12 -44.09
N ASP A 12 17.93 22.27 -44.94
CA ASP A 12 17.90 23.36 -45.94
C ASP A 12 17.83 24.73 -45.22
N MET A 13 18.12 25.82 -45.93
CA MET A 13 18.08 27.21 -45.47
C MET A 13 16.72 27.63 -44.86
N ASP A 14 15.66 26.86 -45.14
CA ASP A 14 14.31 27.04 -44.58
C ASP A 14 13.97 26.06 -43.41
N GLY A 15 14.93 25.24 -42.95
CA GLY A 15 14.77 24.40 -41.76
C GLY A 15 13.90 23.16 -41.93
N LYS A 16 13.66 22.66 -43.14
CA LYS A 16 13.02 21.36 -43.39
C LYS A 16 14.06 20.24 -43.62
N PRO A 17 13.86 19.04 -43.07
CA PRO A 17 14.71 17.89 -43.37
C PRO A 17 14.51 17.45 -44.82
N ASP A 18 15.61 17.16 -45.53
CA ASP A 18 15.54 16.70 -46.92
C ASP A 18 14.81 15.35 -47.02
N GLY A 19 13.94 15.21 -48.01
CA GLY A 19 13.05 14.07 -48.19
C GLY A 19 13.65 12.94 -49.03
N SER A 20 14.96 12.70 -48.99
CA SER A 20 15.62 11.70 -49.84
C SER A 20 16.27 10.56 -49.05
N GLY A 21 15.44 9.69 -48.47
CA GLY A 21 15.92 8.47 -47.84
C GLY A 21 14.78 7.65 -47.25
N LYS A 22 14.15 6.83 -48.08
CA LYS A 22 13.30 5.74 -47.61
C LYS A 22 14.19 4.62 -47.07
N ASP A 23 13.68 4.04 -45.99
CA ASP A 23 13.99 2.72 -45.44
C ASP A 23 15.10 2.66 -44.36
N ASP A 24 14.69 2.07 -43.23
CA ASP A 24 15.47 1.61 -42.07
C ASP A 24 15.89 2.62 -40.99
N VAL A 25 14.92 3.11 -40.21
CA VAL A 25 15.17 3.44 -38.80
C VAL A 25 14.02 2.93 -37.94
N LEU A 26 14.25 1.82 -37.23
CA LEU A 26 13.47 1.42 -36.08
C LEU A 26 13.74 2.44 -34.96
N VAL A 27 12.93 3.49 -34.90
CA VAL A 27 12.99 4.50 -33.84
C VAL A 27 12.21 3.99 -32.64
N ASP A 28 12.92 3.74 -31.55
CA ASP A 28 12.36 3.35 -30.26
C ASP A 28 11.50 4.49 -29.70
N ALA A 29 10.26 4.20 -29.33
CA ALA A 29 9.26 5.19 -28.94
C ALA A 29 9.58 5.86 -27.59
N ASP A 30 10.43 5.23 -26.77
CA ASP A 30 10.81 5.75 -25.46
C ASP A 30 11.86 6.88 -25.53
N ASP A 31 12.79 6.82 -26.49
CA ASP A 31 13.87 7.81 -26.63
C ASP A 31 13.37 9.16 -27.19
N THR A 32 12.32 9.14 -28.01
CA THR A 32 11.73 10.37 -28.58
C THR A 32 10.91 11.15 -27.56
N VAL A 33 10.22 10.49 -26.63
CA VAL A 33 9.47 11.14 -25.55
C VAL A 33 10.42 11.77 -24.52
N PHE A 34 11.52 11.09 -24.20
CA PHE A 34 12.54 11.61 -23.28
C PHE A 34 13.28 12.79 -23.90
N SER A 35 13.74 12.67 -25.16
CA SER A 35 14.41 13.75 -25.89
C SER A 35 13.53 15.00 -26.04
N SER A 36 12.24 14.82 -26.34
CA SER A 36 11.30 15.93 -26.50
C SER A 36 11.05 16.70 -25.20
N ARG A 37 10.97 16.02 -24.05
CA ARG A 37 10.80 16.68 -22.74
C ARG A 37 12.04 17.48 -22.34
N THR A 38 13.24 16.96 -22.54
CA THR A 38 14.48 17.69 -22.26
C THR A 38 14.68 18.88 -23.20
N THR A 39 14.30 18.74 -24.46
CA THR A 39 14.45 19.81 -25.47
C THR A 39 13.50 20.97 -25.20
N ILE A 40 12.22 20.70 -24.91
CA ILE A 40 11.23 21.76 -24.59
C ILE A 40 11.57 22.45 -23.26
N LEU A 41 12.07 21.72 -22.25
CA LEU A 41 12.55 22.35 -21.02
C LEU A 41 13.74 23.28 -21.28
N SER A 42 14.69 22.90 -22.14
CA SER A 42 15.86 23.75 -22.43
C SER A 42 15.53 25.02 -23.21
N MET A 43 14.41 25.03 -23.95
CA MET A 43 14.02 26.11 -24.86
C MET A 43 13.11 27.16 -24.19
N ALA A 44 12.53 26.84 -23.02
CA ALA A 44 11.61 27.70 -22.28
C ALA A 44 12.18 28.25 -20.96
N LEU A 45 13.44 27.97 -20.64
CA LEU A 45 14.04 28.49 -19.40
C LEU A 45 14.50 29.93 -19.59
N PRO A 46 14.06 30.87 -18.73
CA PRO A 46 14.60 32.22 -18.69
C PRO A 46 16.13 32.16 -18.57
N GLN A 47 16.84 33.00 -19.33
CA GLN A 47 18.30 33.07 -19.22
C GLN A 47 18.69 33.43 -17.78
N GLY A 48 19.30 32.49 -17.07
CA GLY A 48 19.62 32.61 -15.64
C GLY A 48 19.21 31.43 -14.76
N PHE A 49 18.40 30.50 -15.28
CA PHE A 49 18.02 29.29 -14.53
C PHE A 49 19.18 28.30 -14.49
N SER A 50 19.81 28.11 -13.32
CA SER A 50 20.94 27.19 -13.16
C SER A 50 20.48 25.73 -13.12
N ARG A 51 21.39 24.79 -13.38
CA ARG A 51 21.11 23.35 -13.18
C ARG A 51 20.73 23.01 -11.73
N GLN A 52 21.15 23.84 -10.76
CA GLN A 52 20.74 23.69 -9.35
C GLN A 52 19.27 24.13 -9.17
N ASP A 53 18.84 25.18 -9.85
CA ASP A 53 17.44 25.64 -9.82
C ASP A 53 16.51 24.60 -10.45
N LEU A 54 16.92 23.94 -11.54
CA LEU A 54 16.17 22.83 -12.13
C LEU A 54 16.01 21.64 -11.19
N ARG A 55 17.04 21.34 -10.39
CA ARG A 55 16.97 20.29 -9.36
C ARG A 55 16.10 20.68 -8.18
N SER A 56 15.90 21.98 -7.95
CA SER A 56 15.01 22.49 -6.90
C SER A 56 13.53 22.47 -7.28
N ILE A 57 13.21 22.39 -8.59
CA ILE A 57 11.84 22.23 -9.05
C ILE A 57 11.37 20.81 -8.71
N LYS A 58 10.59 20.69 -7.63
CA LYS A 58 9.76 19.51 -7.37
C LYS A 58 8.61 19.53 -8.38
N LEU A 59 8.76 18.79 -9.47
CA LEU A 59 7.66 18.57 -10.41
C LEU A 59 6.52 17.87 -9.65
N PRO A 60 5.26 18.32 -9.80
CA PRO A 60 4.13 17.59 -9.25
C PRO A 60 4.16 16.16 -9.79
N ALA A 61 3.94 15.19 -8.91
CA ALA A 61 3.91 13.79 -9.29
C ALA A 61 2.90 13.61 -10.45
N PRO A 62 3.19 12.76 -11.45
CA PRO A 62 2.22 12.43 -12.49
C PRO A 62 0.89 12.02 -11.87
N ALA A 63 -0.22 12.42 -12.48
CA ALA A 63 -1.54 12.00 -12.03
C ALA A 63 -1.61 10.46 -11.91
N PRO A 64 -2.18 9.90 -10.84
CA PRO A 64 -2.19 8.46 -10.63
C PRO A 64 -2.92 7.78 -11.78
N GLN A 65 -2.20 6.93 -12.51
CA GLN A 65 -2.73 6.21 -13.67
C GLN A 65 -3.76 5.13 -13.26
N PHE A 66 -3.72 4.69 -11.99
CA PHE A 66 -4.59 3.66 -11.42
C PHE A 66 -5.08 4.04 -10.02
N GLY A 67 -6.33 3.68 -9.71
CA GLY A 67 -6.93 3.86 -8.38
C GLY A 67 -6.14 3.16 -7.28
N ASN A 68 -6.29 3.59 -6.03
CA ASN A 68 -5.65 2.95 -4.88
C ASN A 68 -6.46 1.72 -4.42
N PRO A 69 -5.88 0.51 -4.48
CA PRO A 69 -6.56 -0.70 -4.01
C PRO A 69 -6.48 -0.90 -2.49
N SER A 70 -5.63 -0.14 -1.78
CA SER A 70 -5.38 -0.34 -0.34
C SER A 70 -6.63 -0.21 0.54
N PRO A 71 -7.56 0.74 0.29
CA PRO A 71 -8.82 0.82 1.03
C PRO A 71 -9.64 -0.47 0.93
N LEU A 72 -9.69 -1.12 -0.23
CA LEU A 72 -10.44 -2.38 -0.40
C LEU A 72 -9.84 -3.50 0.46
N GLY A 73 -8.51 -3.63 0.45
CA GLY A 73 -7.80 -4.63 1.24
C GLY A 73 -7.98 -4.41 2.75
N LEU A 74 -7.92 -3.15 3.19
CA LEU A 74 -8.12 -2.78 4.61
C LEU A 74 -9.57 -2.99 5.07
N LEU A 75 -10.55 -2.72 4.22
CA LEU A 75 -11.96 -2.96 4.51
C LEU A 75 -12.25 -4.47 4.67
N GLY A 76 -11.78 -5.28 3.72
CA GLY A 76 -11.92 -6.74 3.78
C GLY A 76 -11.28 -7.33 5.05
N PHE A 77 -10.06 -6.90 5.34
CA PHE A 77 -9.36 -7.25 6.58
C PHE A 77 -10.13 -6.85 7.83
N ALA A 78 -10.60 -5.60 7.92
CA ALA A 78 -11.28 -5.07 9.09
C ALA A 78 -12.58 -5.84 9.39
N LEU A 79 -13.37 -6.12 8.36
CA LEU A 79 -14.63 -6.85 8.48
C LEU A 79 -14.41 -8.29 8.92
N ALA A 80 -13.49 -9.02 8.26
CA ALA A 80 -13.19 -10.39 8.64
C ALA A 80 -12.60 -10.49 10.05
N THR A 81 -11.68 -9.57 10.40
CA THR A 81 -11.05 -9.53 11.74
C THR A 81 -12.07 -9.27 12.84
N MET A 82 -13.02 -8.36 12.62
CA MET A 82 -14.06 -8.07 13.61
C MET A 82 -15.03 -9.24 13.77
N VAL A 83 -15.50 -9.80 12.66
CA VAL A 83 -16.46 -10.92 12.69
C VAL A 83 -15.82 -12.18 13.29
N GLY A 84 -14.60 -12.52 12.89
CA GLY A 84 -13.84 -13.62 13.52
C GLY A 84 -13.50 -13.34 14.98
N GLY A 85 -13.21 -12.07 15.33
CA GLY A 85 -13.03 -11.64 16.71
C GLY A 85 -14.27 -11.81 17.57
N ALA A 86 -15.45 -11.42 17.07
CA ALA A 86 -16.72 -11.58 17.74
C ALA A 86 -17.02 -13.06 18.04
N GLN A 87 -16.67 -13.97 17.12
CA GLN A 87 -16.76 -15.40 17.35
C GLN A 87 -15.86 -15.85 18.51
N LYS A 88 -14.60 -15.43 18.53
CA LYS A 88 -13.66 -15.71 19.64
C LYS A 88 -14.16 -15.15 20.98
N LEU A 89 -14.89 -14.03 20.94
CA LEU A 89 -15.57 -13.42 22.09
C LEU A 89 -16.93 -14.06 22.42
N GLY A 90 -17.31 -15.15 21.74
CA GLY A 90 -18.53 -15.92 22.01
C GLY A 90 -19.83 -15.19 21.68
N LEU A 91 -19.80 -14.25 20.73
CA LEU A 91 -20.98 -13.53 20.25
C LEU A 91 -21.68 -14.26 19.09
N ASP A 92 -21.25 -15.48 18.76
CA ASP A 92 -21.78 -16.29 17.66
C ASP A 92 -22.65 -17.41 18.21
N GLU A 93 -23.97 -17.25 18.09
CA GLU A 93 -24.97 -18.24 18.50
C GLU A 93 -25.26 -19.28 17.38
N GLU A 94 -24.90 -18.98 16.12
CA GLU A 94 -25.27 -19.76 14.93
C GLU A 94 -24.14 -20.68 14.40
N GLY A 95 -23.07 -20.86 15.19
CA GLY A 95 -22.04 -21.86 14.92
C GLY A 95 -21.10 -21.55 13.76
N GLY A 96 -20.95 -20.29 13.34
CA GLY A 96 -19.80 -19.87 12.51
C GLY A 96 -20.01 -19.85 11.00
N SER A 97 -21.19 -20.20 10.49
CA SER A 97 -21.45 -20.19 9.04
C SER A 97 -21.27 -18.79 8.42
N PHE A 98 -21.76 -17.74 9.09
CA PHE A 98 -21.58 -16.36 8.64
C PHE A 98 -20.09 -15.93 8.69
N VAL A 99 -19.39 -16.29 9.77
CA VAL A 99 -17.96 -16.01 9.94
C VAL A 99 -17.15 -16.61 8.79
N SER A 100 -17.46 -17.85 8.42
CA SER A 100 -16.83 -18.53 7.30
C SER A 100 -17.00 -17.78 5.98
N ALA A 101 -18.23 -17.38 5.64
CA ALA A 101 -18.51 -16.67 4.40
C ALA A 101 -17.79 -15.31 4.33
N VAL A 102 -17.82 -14.54 5.43
CA VAL A 102 -17.11 -13.26 5.54
C VAL A 102 -15.60 -13.45 5.40
N ALA A 103 -15.04 -14.46 6.07
CA ALA A 103 -13.63 -14.80 6.00
C ALA A 103 -13.21 -15.16 4.56
N MET A 104 -13.96 -16.02 3.86
CA MET A 104 -13.59 -16.43 2.50
C MET A 104 -13.70 -15.29 1.49
N ILE A 105 -14.79 -14.51 1.53
CA ILE A 105 -15.09 -13.53 0.49
C ILE A 105 -14.43 -12.18 0.77
N LEU A 106 -14.66 -11.61 1.95
CA LEU A 106 -14.18 -10.26 2.28
C LEU A 106 -12.75 -10.31 2.81
N GLY A 107 -12.50 -11.17 3.80
CA GLY A 107 -11.15 -11.38 4.31
C GLY A 107 -10.24 -12.04 3.27
N GLY A 108 -10.75 -12.93 2.43
CA GLY A 108 -9.98 -13.71 1.49
C GLY A 108 -9.92 -13.10 0.10
N VAL A 109 -10.93 -13.38 -0.72
CA VAL A 109 -10.93 -13.05 -2.17
C VAL A 109 -10.75 -11.55 -2.41
N ALA A 110 -11.54 -10.70 -1.77
CA ALA A 110 -11.45 -9.25 -1.96
C ALA A 110 -10.08 -8.70 -1.54
N GLN A 111 -9.53 -9.21 -0.44
CA GLN A 111 -8.22 -8.80 0.06
C GLN A 111 -7.08 -9.26 -0.86
N ILE A 112 -7.14 -10.50 -1.38
CA ILE A 112 -6.16 -11.01 -2.37
C ILE A 112 -6.20 -10.17 -3.64
N ILE A 113 -7.39 -9.83 -4.15
CA ILE A 113 -7.53 -8.97 -5.33
C ILE A 113 -6.90 -7.60 -5.06
N ALA A 114 -7.15 -6.98 -3.90
CA ALA A 114 -6.53 -5.71 -3.54
C ALA A 114 -4.99 -5.82 -3.46
N GLY A 115 -4.46 -6.94 -2.96
CA GLY A 115 -3.03 -7.23 -2.94
C GLY A 115 -2.45 -7.33 -4.34
N ILE A 116 -3.06 -8.11 -5.23
CA ILE A 116 -2.62 -8.24 -6.63
C ILE A 116 -2.65 -6.87 -7.33
N LEU A 117 -3.67 -6.05 -7.08
CA LEU A 117 -3.75 -4.70 -7.65
C LEU A 117 -2.65 -3.77 -7.12
N CYS A 118 -2.12 -4.00 -5.91
CA CYS A 118 -0.96 -3.26 -5.40
C CYS A 118 0.33 -3.54 -6.20
N PHE A 119 0.42 -4.68 -6.90
CA PHE A 119 1.56 -4.99 -7.78
C PHE A 119 1.72 -3.94 -8.88
N TYR A 120 0.62 -3.53 -9.52
CA TYR A 120 0.63 -2.50 -10.57
C TYR A 120 1.00 -1.10 -10.04
N LYS A 121 0.97 -0.90 -8.71
CA LYS A 121 1.41 0.33 -8.04
C LYS A 121 2.81 0.24 -7.43
N ASN A 122 3.56 -0.85 -7.70
CA ASN A 122 4.87 -1.11 -7.11
C ASN A 122 4.88 -1.05 -5.57
N ASN A 123 3.76 -1.40 -4.93
CA ASN A 123 3.65 -1.39 -3.48
C ASN A 123 3.85 -2.81 -2.94
N THR A 124 5.12 -3.23 -2.81
CA THR A 124 5.50 -4.56 -2.33
C THR A 124 4.94 -4.87 -0.94
N PHE A 125 4.98 -3.89 -0.03
CA PHE A 125 4.45 -4.08 1.33
C PHE A 125 2.97 -4.48 1.30
N SER A 126 2.15 -3.71 0.58
CA SER A 126 0.70 -3.94 0.54
C SER A 126 0.34 -5.18 -0.26
N LEU A 127 1.07 -5.47 -1.35
CA LEU A 127 0.97 -6.74 -2.07
C LEU A 127 1.18 -7.93 -1.13
N THR A 128 2.32 -7.95 -0.40
CA THR A 128 2.65 -9.05 0.50
C THR A 128 1.66 -9.16 1.66
N ALA A 129 1.31 -8.04 2.28
CA ALA A 129 0.40 -8.02 3.43
C ALA A 129 -1.02 -8.47 3.03
N PHE A 130 -1.61 -7.87 1.98
CA PHE A 130 -2.99 -8.18 1.61
C PHE A 130 -3.14 -9.58 0.99
N CYS A 131 -2.22 -10.02 0.12
CA CYS A 131 -2.27 -11.39 -0.37
C CYS A 131 -2.01 -12.41 0.75
N GLY A 132 -1.05 -12.15 1.63
CA GLY A 132 -0.75 -13.02 2.76
C GLY A 132 -1.94 -13.18 3.69
N PHE A 133 -2.43 -12.09 4.28
CA PHE A 133 -3.59 -12.16 5.18
C PHE A 133 -4.87 -12.61 4.46
N GLY A 134 -5.01 -12.30 3.17
CA GLY A 134 -6.13 -12.81 2.39
C GLY A 134 -6.12 -14.33 2.23
N LEU A 135 -4.95 -14.93 1.97
CA LEU A 135 -4.82 -16.38 1.94
C LEU A 135 -5.09 -17.01 3.31
N HIS A 136 -4.66 -16.36 4.40
CA HIS A 136 -4.98 -16.78 5.75
C HIS A 136 -6.50 -16.81 6.00
N TRP A 137 -7.21 -15.72 5.70
CA TRP A 137 -8.66 -15.64 5.88
C TRP A 137 -9.42 -16.62 4.99
N PHE A 138 -8.99 -16.78 3.74
CA PHE A 138 -9.58 -17.76 2.84
C PHE A 138 -9.44 -19.18 3.39
N GLN A 139 -8.25 -19.55 3.85
CA GLN A 139 -8.01 -20.86 4.47
C GLN A 139 -8.82 -21.03 5.75
N ALA A 140 -8.88 -20.02 6.63
CA ALA A 140 -9.63 -20.09 7.88
C ALA A 140 -11.14 -20.32 7.64
N GLY A 141 -11.73 -19.57 6.70
CA GLY A 141 -13.12 -19.75 6.31
C GLY A 141 -13.37 -21.11 5.64
N LEU A 142 -12.47 -21.56 4.75
CA LEU A 142 -12.59 -22.88 4.14
C LEU A 142 -12.55 -24.00 5.21
N THR A 143 -11.62 -23.94 6.15
CA THR A 143 -11.52 -24.92 7.24
C THR A 143 -12.77 -24.90 8.12
N LEU A 144 -13.32 -23.72 8.45
CA LEU A 144 -14.56 -23.62 9.22
C LEU A 144 -15.74 -24.23 8.45
N SER A 145 -15.90 -23.92 7.16
CA SER A 145 -16.92 -24.55 6.29
C SER A 145 -16.83 -26.07 6.25
N LEU A 146 -15.62 -26.62 6.11
CA LEU A 146 -15.40 -28.06 6.08
C LEU A 146 -15.69 -28.71 7.45
N THR A 147 -15.45 -28.00 8.53
CA THR A 147 -15.77 -28.46 9.89
C THR A 147 -17.28 -28.49 10.11
N LEU A 148 -17.99 -27.42 9.72
CA LEU A 148 -19.44 -27.31 9.87
C LEU A 148 -20.22 -28.29 9.00
N SER A 149 -19.68 -28.66 7.84
CA SER A 149 -20.25 -29.70 6.98
C SER A 149 -19.97 -31.12 7.46
N GLY A 150 -19.18 -31.31 8.52
CA GLY A 150 -18.78 -32.62 9.04
C GLY A 150 -17.79 -33.39 8.16
N ILE A 151 -17.31 -32.78 7.07
CA ILE A 151 -16.28 -33.37 6.18
C ILE A 151 -14.92 -33.41 6.87
N TYR A 152 -14.64 -32.41 7.71
CA TYR A 152 -13.38 -32.27 8.43
C TYR A 152 -13.61 -32.30 9.94
N LEU A 153 -13.03 -33.29 10.63
CA LEU A 153 -13.11 -33.42 12.08
C LEU A 153 -11.70 -33.27 12.67
N PRO A 154 -11.40 -32.13 13.31
CA PRO A 154 -10.09 -31.89 13.92
C PRO A 154 -9.75 -32.94 14.98
N SER A 155 -8.56 -33.55 14.89
CA SER A 155 -8.02 -34.45 15.91
C SER A 155 -7.09 -33.72 16.88
N SER A 156 -6.68 -34.31 18.00
CA SER A 156 -5.72 -33.67 18.91
C SER A 156 -4.36 -33.36 18.25
N THR A 157 -3.93 -34.15 17.27
CA THR A 157 -2.72 -33.88 16.45
C THR A 157 -2.86 -32.58 15.64
N TYR A 158 -4.08 -32.22 15.25
CA TYR A 158 -4.36 -30.97 14.55
C TYR A 158 -3.98 -29.75 15.38
N ASN A 159 -4.26 -29.75 16.68
CA ASN A 159 -3.97 -28.62 17.57
C ASN A 159 -2.47 -28.29 17.60
N GLY A 160 -1.61 -29.31 17.58
CA GLY A 160 -0.15 -29.12 17.50
C GLY A 160 0.29 -28.45 16.21
N LEU A 161 -0.23 -28.91 15.06
CA LEU A 161 0.06 -28.32 13.75
C LEU A 161 -0.53 -26.92 13.59
N ALA A 162 -1.74 -26.68 14.11
CA ALA A 162 -2.37 -25.36 14.15
C ALA A 162 -1.52 -24.38 14.99
N GLY A 163 -0.95 -24.82 16.11
CA GLY A 163 -0.01 -24.02 16.91
C GLY A 163 1.24 -23.60 16.12
N VAL A 164 1.85 -24.53 15.37
CA VAL A 164 2.99 -24.22 14.49
C VAL A 164 2.58 -23.24 13.38
N TYR A 165 1.41 -23.45 12.77
CA TYR A 165 0.84 -22.58 11.75
C TYR A 165 0.66 -21.13 12.26
N TYR A 166 0.02 -20.94 13.41
CA TYR A 166 -0.15 -19.61 14.01
C TYR A 166 1.18 -19.01 14.49
N GLY A 167 2.15 -19.83 14.90
CA GLY A 167 3.52 -19.40 15.17
C GLY A 167 4.21 -18.77 13.95
N LEU A 168 4.07 -19.39 12.78
CA LEU A 168 4.61 -18.84 11.52
C LEU A 168 3.88 -17.55 11.11
N TRP A 169 2.56 -17.47 11.30
CA TRP A 169 1.81 -16.23 11.07
C TRP A 169 2.19 -15.10 12.03
N THR A 170 2.50 -15.43 13.29
CA THR A 170 3.03 -14.48 14.26
C THR A 170 4.36 -13.90 13.77
N LEU A 171 5.27 -14.75 13.28
CA LEU A 171 6.55 -14.30 12.72
C LEU A 171 6.35 -13.45 11.45
N PHE A 172 5.47 -13.86 10.54
CA PHE A 172 5.14 -13.10 9.35
C PHE A 172 4.61 -11.70 9.70
N ALA A 173 3.63 -11.61 10.61
CA ALA A 173 3.09 -10.35 11.08
C ALA A 173 4.14 -9.49 11.79
N LEU A 174 5.07 -10.10 12.53
CA LEU A 174 6.17 -9.39 13.19
C LEU A 174 7.13 -8.77 12.18
N VAL A 175 7.51 -9.50 11.12
CA VAL A 175 8.36 -8.97 10.04
C VAL A 175 7.68 -7.78 9.37
N LEU A 176 6.39 -7.89 9.06
CA LEU A 176 5.63 -6.76 8.51
C LEU A 176 5.55 -5.59 9.51
N THR A 177 5.35 -5.87 10.80
CA THR A 177 5.32 -4.84 11.86
C THR A 177 6.61 -4.03 11.87
N VAL A 178 7.77 -4.68 11.80
CA VAL A 178 9.07 -3.99 11.74
C VAL A 178 9.16 -3.10 10.50
N ALA A 179 8.67 -3.57 9.33
CA ALA A 179 8.64 -2.75 8.12
C ALA A 179 7.77 -1.48 8.29
N THR A 180 6.66 -1.57 9.03
CA THR A 180 5.76 -0.42 9.24
C THR A 180 6.34 0.70 10.10
N LEU A 181 7.41 0.44 10.87
CA LEU A 181 8.08 1.47 11.68
C LEU A 181 8.61 2.64 10.82
N ARG A 182 8.83 2.39 9.52
CA ARG A 182 9.18 3.43 8.55
C ARG A 182 7.99 4.00 7.77
N ILE A 183 6.81 3.41 7.88
CA ILE A 183 5.62 3.82 7.13
C ILE A 183 4.79 4.81 7.95
N ASN A 184 4.01 4.32 8.92
CA ASN A 184 3.14 5.17 9.75
C ASN A 184 2.75 4.45 11.05
N LYS A 185 2.50 5.22 12.11
CA LYS A 185 2.25 4.66 13.45
C LYS A 185 0.94 3.88 13.56
N VAL A 186 -0.08 4.23 12.78
CA VAL A 186 -1.38 3.52 12.81
C VAL A 186 -1.22 2.12 12.23
N MET A 187 -0.48 1.96 11.14
CA MET A 187 -0.16 0.65 10.55
C MET A 187 0.66 -0.20 11.51
N THR A 188 1.62 0.39 12.22
CA THR A 188 2.34 -0.30 13.29
C THR A 188 1.41 -0.76 14.40
N PHE A 189 0.51 0.11 14.88
CA PHE A 189 -0.49 -0.24 15.89
C PHE A 189 -1.37 -1.42 15.44
N THR A 190 -1.87 -1.37 14.20
CA THR A 190 -2.68 -2.44 13.62
C THR A 190 -1.91 -3.76 13.60
N LEU A 191 -0.68 -3.78 13.08
CA LEU A 191 0.08 -5.03 12.98
C LEU A 191 0.60 -5.54 14.33
N VAL A 192 0.88 -4.68 15.31
CA VAL A 192 1.16 -5.12 16.69
C VAL A 192 -0.03 -5.90 17.25
N HIS A 193 -1.26 -5.43 17.02
CA HIS A 193 -2.45 -6.18 17.43
C HIS A 193 -2.57 -7.49 16.68
N VAL A 194 -2.28 -7.53 15.38
CA VAL A 194 -2.27 -8.78 14.59
C VAL A 194 -1.23 -9.77 15.11
N VAL A 195 -0.04 -9.32 15.50
CA VAL A 195 0.98 -10.17 16.15
C VAL A 195 0.41 -10.77 17.44
N LEU A 196 -0.27 -9.97 18.25
CA LEU A 196 -0.88 -10.46 19.49
C LEU A 196 -2.02 -11.44 19.22
N VAL A 197 -2.87 -11.19 18.23
CA VAL A 197 -3.93 -12.12 17.80
C VAL A 197 -3.33 -13.49 17.49
N PHE A 198 -2.32 -13.55 16.62
CA PHE A 198 -1.70 -14.83 16.25
C PHE A 198 -0.94 -15.47 17.41
N ALA A 199 -0.27 -14.68 18.26
CA ALA A 199 0.41 -15.21 19.44
C ALA A 199 -0.56 -15.87 20.43
N PHE A 200 -1.72 -15.26 20.66
CA PHE A 200 -2.77 -15.83 21.51
C PHE A 200 -3.53 -16.98 20.83
N ASP A 201 -3.58 -17.04 19.49
CA ASP A 201 -4.16 -18.18 18.76
C ASP A 201 -3.35 -19.47 18.92
N ILE A 202 -2.04 -19.37 19.20
CA ILE A 202 -1.22 -20.52 19.59
C ILE A 202 -1.73 -21.11 20.91
N GLY A 203 -1.95 -20.26 21.92
CA GLY A 203 -2.48 -20.68 23.22
C GLY A 203 -3.93 -21.16 23.14
N ALA A 204 -4.72 -20.64 22.21
CA ALA A 204 -6.11 -21.03 21.98
C ALA A 204 -6.25 -22.51 21.58
N GLN A 205 -5.19 -23.12 21.01
CA GLN A 205 -5.17 -24.56 20.70
C GLN A 205 -5.20 -25.45 21.93
N PHE A 206 -4.95 -24.88 23.12
CA PHE A 206 -4.83 -25.60 24.37
C PHE A 206 -5.76 -25.06 25.47
N GLN A 207 -6.10 -23.77 25.44
CA GLN A 207 -6.78 -23.07 26.52
C GLN A 207 -7.79 -22.02 26.02
N HIS A 208 -9.04 -22.11 26.49
CA HIS A 208 -10.12 -21.20 26.07
C HIS A 208 -9.92 -19.72 26.46
N TRP A 209 -9.20 -19.43 27.55
CA TRP A 209 -8.96 -18.03 27.95
C TRP A 209 -8.09 -17.30 26.91
N SER A 210 -7.18 -18.03 26.24
CA SER A 210 -6.29 -17.48 25.23
C SER A 210 -7.04 -17.10 23.96
N GLU A 211 -8.06 -17.88 23.60
CA GLU A 211 -8.97 -17.57 22.50
C GLU A 211 -9.71 -16.23 22.74
N ARG A 212 -10.22 -16.03 23.97
CA ARG A 212 -10.88 -14.79 24.37
C ARG A 212 -9.92 -13.61 24.33
N ALA A 213 -8.68 -13.78 24.79
CA ALA A 213 -7.64 -12.76 24.71
C ALA A 213 -7.34 -12.37 23.25
N SER A 214 -7.20 -13.37 22.36
CA SER A 214 -7.07 -13.14 20.91
C SER A 214 -8.24 -12.32 20.36
N GLY A 215 -9.47 -12.66 20.75
CA GLY A 215 -10.68 -11.90 20.39
C GLY A 215 -10.72 -10.45 20.88
N VAL A 216 -10.00 -10.10 21.96
CA VAL A 216 -9.86 -8.69 22.37
C VAL A 216 -8.87 -7.95 21.47
N PHE A 217 -7.76 -8.59 21.11
CA PHE A 217 -6.76 -7.97 20.23
C PHE A 217 -7.25 -7.81 18.79
N THR A 218 -8.15 -8.66 18.31
CA THR A 218 -8.79 -8.46 17.00
C THR A 218 -9.59 -7.17 16.95
N VAL A 219 -10.25 -6.76 18.04
CA VAL A 219 -10.94 -5.46 18.11
C VAL A 219 -9.96 -4.31 17.87
N GLY A 220 -8.80 -4.33 18.53
CA GLY A 220 -7.77 -3.32 18.31
C GLY A 220 -7.20 -3.32 16.89
N ALA A 221 -6.95 -4.51 16.32
CA ALA A 221 -6.52 -4.64 14.92
C ALA A 221 -7.58 -4.08 13.95
N THR A 222 -8.86 -4.37 14.17
CA THR A 222 -9.96 -3.81 13.36
C THR A 222 -10.02 -2.29 13.49
N LEU A 223 -9.93 -1.73 14.69
CA LEU A 223 -9.98 -0.27 14.88
C LEU A 223 -8.87 0.43 14.09
N GLY A 224 -7.65 -0.12 14.15
CA GLY A 224 -6.53 0.39 13.36
C GLY A 224 -6.76 0.25 11.84
N ALA A 225 -7.29 -0.88 11.40
CA ALA A 225 -7.60 -1.12 9.97
C ALA A 225 -8.71 -0.21 9.43
N VAL A 226 -9.79 0.00 10.19
CA VAL A 226 -10.87 0.94 9.83
C VAL A 226 -10.34 2.37 9.75
N TYR A 227 -9.47 2.75 10.70
CA TYR A 227 -8.81 4.06 10.65
C TYR A 227 -7.98 4.23 9.38
N LEU A 228 -7.14 3.24 9.06
CA LEU A 228 -6.31 3.26 7.85
C LEU A 228 -7.16 3.29 6.58
N PHE A 229 -8.24 2.51 6.53
CA PHE A 229 -9.19 2.51 5.42
C PHE A 229 -9.79 3.91 5.21
N ALA A 230 -10.30 4.52 6.28
CA ALA A 230 -10.88 5.86 6.24
C ALA A 230 -9.84 6.90 5.85
N ALA A 231 -8.64 6.83 6.42
CA ALA A 231 -7.54 7.75 6.13
C ALA A 231 -7.09 7.66 4.68
N ASP A 232 -6.88 6.46 4.14
CA ASP A 232 -6.46 6.29 2.75
C ASP A 232 -7.54 6.77 1.78
N LEU A 233 -8.81 6.44 2.01
CA LEU A 233 -9.90 6.85 1.12
C LEU A 233 -10.17 8.36 1.18
N ILE A 234 -10.31 8.92 2.39
CA ILE A 234 -10.64 10.33 2.57
C ILE A 234 -9.47 11.21 2.14
N ASN A 235 -8.25 10.95 2.62
CA ASN A 235 -7.12 11.82 2.27
C ASN A 235 -6.83 11.80 0.76
N GLU A 236 -7.08 10.67 0.08
CA GLU A 236 -6.95 10.57 -1.38
C GLU A 236 -8.02 11.39 -2.11
N LEU A 237 -9.29 11.29 -1.71
CA LEU A 237 -10.38 12.06 -2.32
C LEU A 237 -10.22 13.58 -2.13
N PHE A 238 -9.70 14.00 -0.97
CA PHE A 238 -9.50 15.41 -0.65
C PHE A 238 -8.13 15.95 -1.11
N GLY A 239 -7.19 15.09 -1.51
CA GLY A 239 -5.83 15.50 -1.91
C GLY A 239 -4.99 16.09 -0.77
N GLU A 240 -5.47 16.02 0.48
CA GLU A 240 -4.83 16.58 1.67
C GLU A 240 -4.85 15.56 2.83
N PRO A 241 -3.84 15.58 3.73
CA PRO A 241 -3.80 14.70 4.90
C PRO A 241 -4.75 15.21 6.00
N ILE A 242 -6.06 15.06 5.80
CA ILE A 242 -7.10 15.43 6.78
C ILE A 242 -7.05 14.51 8.00
N ILE A 243 -6.99 13.20 7.75
CA ILE A 243 -6.88 12.17 8.78
C ILE A 243 -5.40 11.89 9.01
N PRO A 244 -4.85 12.19 10.20
CA PRO A 244 -3.42 12.07 10.45
C PRO A 244 -2.98 10.60 10.54
N LEU A 245 -1.99 10.22 9.75
CA LEU A 245 -1.39 8.87 9.83
C LEU A 245 -0.14 8.82 10.72
N TRP A 246 0.38 9.98 11.14
CA TRP A 246 1.66 10.12 11.86
C TRP A 246 2.78 9.31 11.19
N PRO A 247 3.23 9.72 9.99
CA PRO A 247 4.39 9.11 9.36
C PRO A 247 5.62 9.21 10.26
N SER A 248 6.56 8.29 10.08
CA SER A 248 7.84 8.32 10.81
C SER A 248 8.58 9.63 10.51
N GLU A 249 9.05 10.35 11.55
CA GLU A 249 9.68 11.68 11.38
C GLU A 249 10.85 11.64 10.39
N ALA A 250 11.60 10.54 10.36
CA ALA A 250 12.72 10.35 9.45
C ALA A 250 12.33 10.23 7.96
N HIS A 251 11.05 9.99 7.64
CA HIS A 251 10.56 9.74 6.27
C HIS A 251 9.27 10.51 5.95
N LYS A 252 9.01 11.59 6.68
CA LYS A 252 7.78 12.39 6.54
C LYS A 252 7.64 13.01 5.15
N ASP A 253 8.74 13.53 4.61
CA ASP A 253 8.76 14.18 3.29
C ASP A 253 8.57 13.17 2.16
N ASP A 254 9.15 11.97 2.29
CA ASP A 254 8.97 10.87 1.35
C ASP A 254 7.53 10.35 1.35
N PHE A 255 6.93 10.26 2.54
CA PHE A 255 5.53 9.84 2.69
C PHE A 255 4.55 10.82 2.03
N ILE A 256 4.75 12.12 2.24
CA ILE A 256 3.94 13.19 1.62
C ILE A 256 4.12 13.18 0.10
N ALA A 257 5.36 13.02 -0.38
CA ALA A 257 5.66 12.94 -1.80
C ALA A 257 5.03 11.70 -2.47
N ALA A 258 5.12 10.53 -1.82
CA ALA A 258 4.55 9.28 -2.33
C ALA A 258 3.01 9.31 -2.43
N LYS A 259 2.35 10.04 -1.54
CA LYS A 259 0.90 10.23 -1.55
C LYS A 259 0.43 11.38 -2.46
N GLY A 260 1.36 12.16 -3.02
CA GLY A 260 1.02 13.29 -3.89
C GLY A 260 0.32 14.44 -3.16
N TYR A 261 0.45 14.54 -1.84
CA TYR A 261 -0.18 15.60 -1.06
C TYR A 261 0.50 16.94 -1.36
N VAL A 262 -0.31 17.98 -1.54
CA VAL A 262 0.18 19.36 -1.65
C VAL A 262 0.54 19.84 -0.24
N PRO A 263 1.79 20.27 0.02
CA PRO A 263 2.14 20.83 1.33
C PRO A 263 1.28 22.07 1.61
N ARG A 264 0.59 22.13 2.77
CA ARG A 264 0.01 23.39 3.24
C ARG A 264 1.14 24.37 3.52
N VAL A 265 1.31 25.35 2.64
CA VAL A 265 2.12 26.53 2.94
C VAL A 265 1.36 27.31 4.00
N HIS A 266 1.73 27.14 5.27
CA HIS A 266 1.34 28.09 6.30
C HIS A 266 2.09 29.38 6.03
N TYR A 267 1.41 30.33 5.37
CA TYR A 267 1.89 31.71 5.36
C TYR A 267 1.87 32.22 6.79
N HIS A 268 3.02 32.15 7.46
CA HIS A 268 3.27 33.01 8.61
C HIS A 268 3.21 34.44 8.09
N LYS A 269 2.12 35.16 8.40
CA LYS A 269 2.07 36.62 8.28
C LYS A 269 3.05 37.21 9.29
N GLU A 270 4.35 37.17 9.01
CA GLU A 270 5.31 37.99 9.72
C GLU A 270 5.37 39.37 9.05
N ALA A 271 4.60 40.27 9.65
CA ALA A 271 4.81 41.72 9.74
C ALA A 271 5.52 42.44 8.57
N THR A 272 4.74 42.85 7.57
CA THR A 272 5.00 44.11 6.86
C THR A 272 4.67 45.29 7.79
N SER A 273 5.60 45.65 8.67
CA SER A 273 5.57 46.96 9.36
C SER A 273 6.98 47.45 9.67
N SER A 274 7.74 47.87 8.64
CA SER A 274 8.91 48.74 8.84
C SER A 274 9.54 49.23 7.52
N VAL A 275 8.75 49.77 6.59
CA VAL A 275 9.30 50.68 5.55
C VAL A 275 8.31 51.79 5.24
N VAL A 276 8.06 52.65 6.24
CA VAL A 276 7.73 54.08 6.02
C VAL A 276 8.27 54.82 7.24
N GLN A 277 9.52 55.25 7.17
CA GLN A 277 10.03 56.50 7.78
C GLN A 277 11.13 57.03 6.88
#